data_AF-A0A368HF01-F1
#
_entry.id   AF-A0A368HF01-F1
#
_cell.length_a   1.000
_cell.length_b   1.000
_cell.length_c   1.000
_cell.angle_alpha   90.00
_cell.angle_beta   90.00
_cell.angle_gamma   90.00
#
_symmetry.space_group_name_H-M   'P 1'
#
loop_
_entity.id
_entity.type
_entity.pdbx_description
1 polymer ?
#
loop_
_entity_poly.entity_id
_entity_poly.type
_entity_poly.pdbx_seq_one_letter_code
_entity_poly.pdbx_strand_id
1 'polypeptide(L)'
;MFRDMSHNRVESIEDGTFANLTKLSTLILSYNKLRCLQPRSFAGLHSLRILSLHGNDISLLPETAFESLGNITHIAVGSNSLYCDCRMEWFSRWIKSKFVEAGIARCVAPANVANQLLLTARSHQFQCGGVVPASVSAKCDACVTAPCKNGARCETTSGRDYRCHCAAGFHGKDCENEIDACYGHPCLNNAVCKVIQEGRFTCVCPKGFRGDYCEVNIDDCEKNKCQNGARCIDLVNSYRCECGPMFRGKYCEEKLEYCSKRLNPCENGAKCHRMGSDYKCECLPGFTGRNCSTNIDDCGDHQCINGGICVDGITTYSCQCVMGFSGQFCEIPPMGNALYPNTAQCHSLLCGHGSCYTNEDMSEYECRCHEGYAGDKCDKIRSIGLHHPSAYVALEPWAVESGNLSFAIRTSNESGLIAYYGDDSFISVELYDGRIKIAFYIGNYPASHMYSYVTVNDGLAHRIEILVQGKKCSLSIDNQTLQSIENDGKLENFSIDTKQYLYIGGLPADRAARVKSMFHVKESHSFKGN
;
A
#
# COMPACT_ATOMS: atom_id res chain seq x y z
N MET A 1 30.72 16.63 -26.25
CA MET A 1 29.86 16.94 -25.07
C MET A 1 30.58 16.45 -23.82
N PHE A 2 30.62 17.24 -22.76
CA PHE A 2 31.39 16.96 -21.54
C PHE A 2 30.45 16.68 -20.38
N ARG A 3 30.73 15.65 -19.58
CA ARG A 3 29.97 15.34 -18.36
C ARG A 3 30.90 14.93 -17.23
N ASP A 4 30.86 15.73 -16.16
CA ASP A 4 31.59 15.47 -14.93
C ASP A 4 30.62 15.04 -13.84
N MET A 5 30.87 13.87 -13.27
CA MET A 5 30.16 13.27 -12.14
C MET A 5 31.14 12.86 -11.04
N SER A 6 32.32 13.48 -10.99
CA SER A 6 33.31 13.22 -9.94
C SER A 6 32.87 13.70 -8.56
N HIS A 7 33.49 13.18 -7.51
CA HIS A 7 33.24 13.57 -6.11
C HIS A 7 31.78 13.41 -5.67
N ASN A 8 31.10 12.39 -6.18
CA ASN A 8 29.75 12.02 -5.79
C ASN A 8 29.76 10.72 -4.97
N ARG A 9 28.60 10.10 -4.80
CA ARG A 9 28.41 8.85 -4.04
C ARG A 9 27.95 7.70 -4.94
N VAL A 10 28.32 7.71 -6.22
CA VAL A 10 27.88 6.67 -7.16
C VAL A 10 28.54 5.34 -6.81
N GLU A 11 27.74 4.30 -6.56
CA GLU A 11 28.24 2.98 -6.13
C GLU A 11 28.30 1.92 -7.26
N SER A 12 27.46 2.08 -8.28
CA SER A 12 27.39 1.20 -9.46
C SER A 12 26.91 1.97 -10.69
N ILE A 13 27.23 1.44 -11.87
CA ILE A 13 26.69 1.89 -13.16
C ILE A 13 25.91 0.73 -13.75
N GLU A 14 24.63 0.96 -14.03
CA GLU A 14 23.74 -0.05 -14.60
C GLU A 14 23.89 -0.13 -16.12
N ASP A 15 23.45 -1.26 -16.68
CA ASP A 15 23.41 -1.49 -18.11
C ASP A 15 22.64 -0.38 -18.84
N GLY A 16 23.27 0.18 -19.89
CA GLY A 16 22.61 1.17 -20.74
C GLY A 16 22.43 2.56 -20.11
N THR A 17 22.99 2.83 -18.92
CA THR A 17 22.93 4.16 -18.26
C THR A 17 23.31 5.31 -19.20
N PHE A 18 24.26 5.08 -20.11
CA PHE A 18 24.73 6.09 -21.07
C PHE A 18 24.40 5.78 -22.54
N ALA A 19 23.52 4.81 -22.82
CA ALA A 19 23.25 4.29 -24.16
C ALA A 19 22.90 5.38 -25.19
N ASN A 20 22.19 6.42 -24.75
CA ASN A 20 21.70 7.49 -25.61
C ASN A 20 22.69 8.67 -25.76
N LEU A 21 23.82 8.67 -25.06
CA LEU A 21 24.79 9.77 -25.06
C LEU A 21 25.86 9.61 -26.15
N THR A 22 25.46 9.32 -27.39
CA THR A 22 26.36 8.94 -28.48
C THR A 22 27.38 10.02 -28.88
N LYS A 23 27.11 11.30 -28.57
CA LYS A 23 27.98 12.47 -28.82
C LYS A 23 28.87 12.87 -27.62
N LEU A 24 28.83 12.09 -26.53
CA LEU A 24 29.64 12.35 -25.35
C LEU A 24 31.12 12.13 -25.67
N SER A 25 31.96 13.11 -25.36
CA SER A 25 33.40 13.11 -25.63
C SER A 25 34.23 12.92 -24.36
N THR A 26 33.70 13.33 -23.21
CA THR A 26 34.40 13.24 -21.92
C THR A 26 33.43 12.83 -20.83
N LEU A 27 33.79 11.80 -20.07
CA LEU A 27 33.05 11.29 -18.93
C LEU A 27 34.01 11.16 -17.73
N ILE A 28 33.74 11.91 -16.67
CA ILE A 28 34.54 11.88 -15.44
C ILE A 28 33.68 11.30 -14.32
N LEU A 29 34.10 10.17 -13.76
CA LEU A 29 33.47 9.44 -12.66
C LEU A 29 34.44 9.28 -11.47
N SER A 30 35.47 10.12 -11.42
CA SER A 30 36.54 10.03 -10.42
C SER A 30 36.05 10.26 -9.00
N TYR A 31 36.70 9.67 -8.00
CA TYR A 31 36.41 9.92 -6.58
C TYR A 31 34.95 9.67 -6.21
N ASN A 32 34.41 8.54 -6.67
CA ASN A 32 33.10 8.02 -6.32
C ASN A 32 33.27 6.76 -5.44
N LYS A 33 32.22 5.96 -5.35
CA LYS A 33 32.21 4.68 -4.62
C LYS A 33 31.98 3.50 -5.57
N LEU A 34 32.34 3.63 -6.84
CA LEU A 34 32.09 2.59 -7.82
C LEU A 34 32.85 1.33 -7.43
N ARG A 35 32.10 0.24 -7.24
CA ARG A 35 32.70 -1.05 -6.89
C ARG A 35 32.56 -2.09 -7.99
N CYS A 36 31.56 -1.90 -8.85
CA CYS A 36 31.25 -2.76 -9.97
C CYS A 36 30.85 -1.95 -11.21
N LEU A 37 31.20 -2.49 -12.38
CA LEU A 37 30.68 -2.07 -13.67
C LEU A 37 29.91 -3.24 -14.28
N GLN A 38 28.65 -3.01 -14.65
CA GLN A 38 27.85 -3.98 -15.38
C GLN A 38 28.34 -4.14 -16.84
N PRO A 39 28.12 -5.29 -17.50
CA PRO A 39 28.62 -5.60 -18.85
C PRO A 39 28.31 -4.57 -19.94
N ARG A 40 27.25 -3.76 -19.83
CA ARG A 40 26.90 -2.74 -20.83
C ARG A 40 26.87 -1.32 -20.24
N SER A 41 27.67 -1.09 -19.21
CA SER A 41 27.76 0.19 -18.50
C SER A 41 28.02 1.38 -19.44
N PHE A 42 28.92 1.23 -20.42
CA PHE A 42 29.30 2.31 -21.36
C PHE A 42 28.86 2.04 -22.80
N ALA A 43 27.83 1.19 -22.99
CA ALA A 43 27.28 0.92 -24.30
C ALA A 43 26.85 2.23 -25.00
N GLY A 44 27.07 2.33 -26.31
CA GLY A 44 26.63 3.48 -27.13
C GLY A 44 27.58 4.69 -27.13
N LEU A 45 28.62 4.71 -26.28
CA LEU A 45 29.56 5.83 -26.15
C LEU A 45 30.67 5.87 -27.23
N HIS A 46 30.29 5.76 -28.51
CA HIS A 46 31.21 5.68 -29.65
C HIS A 46 32.09 6.93 -29.86
N SER A 47 31.66 8.10 -29.40
CA SER A 47 32.41 9.36 -29.52
C SER A 47 33.32 9.66 -28.32
N LEU A 48 33.34 8.81 -27.30
CA LEU A 48 34.02 9.09 -26.04
C LEU A 48 35.53 9.03 -26.23
N ARG A 49 36.22 10.09 -25.80
CA ARG A 49 37.67 10.25 -25.89
C ARG A 49 38.37 10.15 -24.54
N ILE A 50 37.72 10.61 -23.48
CA ILE A 50 38.29 10.65 -22.13
C ILE A 50 37.31 9.99 -21.16
N LEU A 51 37.78 8.96 -20.44
CA LEU A 51 37.05 8.28 -19.37
C LEU A 51 37.90 8.26 -18.10
N SER A 52 37.41 8.84 -17.00
CA SER A 52 38.07 8.71 -15.70
C SER A 52 37.22 7.93 -14.72
N LEU A 53 37.75 6.82 -14.23
CA LEU A 53 37.25 5.97 -13.15
C LEU A 53 38.19 6.01 -11.92
N HIS A 54 39.11 6.97 -11.89
CA HIS A 54 40.14 7.10 -10.87
C HIS A 54 39.54 7.27 -9.46
N GLY A 55 40.16 6.68 -8.44
CA GLY A 55 39.73 6.89 -7.04
C GLY A 55 38.36 6.27 -6.74
N ASN A 56 38.13 5.06 -7.21
CA ASN A 56 36.94 4.26 -6.91
C ASN A 56 37.39 2.96 -6.20
N ASP A 57 36.49 1.99 -6.05
CA ASP A 57 36.76 0.69 -5.42
C ASP A 57 36.50 -0.47 -6.40
N ILE A 58 36.79 -0.27 -7.69
CA ILE A 58 36.58 -1.26 -8.74
C ILE A 58 37.65 -2.34 -8.65
N SER A 59 37.24 -3.61 -8.72
CA SER A 59 38.19 -4.73 -8.73
C SER A 59 38.33 -5.44 -10.08
N LEU A 60 37.29 -5.42 -10.91
CA LEU A 60 37.30 -6.05 -12.24
C LEU A 60 36.69 -5.09 -13.27
N LEU A 61 37.25 -5.11 -14.48
CA LEU A 61 36.74 -4.38 -15.64
C LEU A 61 36.33 -5.42 -16.69
N PRO A 62 35.03 -5.61 -16.96
CA PRO A 62 34.57 -6.55 -17.98
C PRO A 62 34.79 -5.96 -19.38
N GLU A 63 35.30 -6.76 -20.32
CA GLU A 63 35.61 -6.33 -21.70
C GLU A 63 34.39 -5.72 -22.41
N THR A 64 33.23 -6.36 -22.24
CA THR A 64 31.94 -5.94 -22.80
C THR A 64 31.55 -4.51 -22.40
N ALA A 65 31.92 -4.06 -21.20
CA ALA A 65 31.59 -2.70 -20.77
C ALA A 65 32.34 -1.64 -21.60
N PHE A 66 33.46 -1.99 -22.21
CA PHE A 66 34.34 -1.08 -22.97
C PHE A 66 34.24 -1.27 -24.49
N GLU A 67 33.40 -2.19 -24.97
CA GLU A 67 33.31 -2.60 -26.38
C GLU A 67 32.98 -1.42 -27.31
N SER A 68 32.07 -0.52 -26.90
CA SER A 68 31.69 0.66 -27.71
C SER A 68 32.74 1.78 -27.73
N LEU A 69 33.83 1.69 -26.93
CA LEU A 69 34.80 2.78 -26.75
C LEU A 69 35.91 2.79 -27.82
N GLY A 70 35.50 2.81 -29.09
CA GLY A 70 36.42 2.78 -30.25
C GLY A 70 37.38 3.98 -30.30
N ASN A 71 36.89 5.18 -29.96
CA ASN A 71 37.60 6.46 -30.09
C ASN A 71 38.30 6.95 -28.81
N ILE A 72 38.42 6.08 -27.80
CA ILE A 72 39.04 6.46 -26.53
C ILE A 72 40.52 6.81 -26.73
N THR A 73 40.94 7.90 -26.11
CA THR A 73 42.33 8.42 -26.14
C THR A 73 42.95 8.43 -24.76
N HIS A 74 42.14 8.59 -23.71
CA HIS A 74 42.61 8.66 -22.33
C HIS A 74 41.66 7.88 -21.42
N ILE A 75 42.22 7.01 -20.58
CA ILE A 75 41.53 6.32 -19.51
C ILE A 75 42.33 6.45 -18.21
N ALA A 76 41.64 6.76 -17.11
CA ALA A 76 42.24 6.79 -15.78
C ALA A 76 41.52 5.81 -14.86
N VAL A 77 42.19 4.75 -14.44
CA VAL A 77 41.66 3.72 -13.51
C VAL A 77 42.53 3.54 -12.27
N GLY A 78 43.51 4.43 -12.07
CA GLY A 78 44.36 4.42 -10.86
C GLY A 78 43.55 4.58 -9.57
N SER A 79 44.17 4.25 -8.44
CA SER A 79 43.53 4.30 -7.12
C SER A 79 42.22 3.50 -7.05
N ASN A 80 42.25 2.28 -7.60
CA ASN A 80 41.21 1.27 -7.49
C ASN A 80 41.82 -0.03 -6.94
N SER A 81 41.01 -0.90 -6.32
CA SER A 81 41.46 -2.19 -5.78
C SER A 81 41.44 -3.31 -6.83
N LEU A 82 42.20 -3.12 -7.91
CA LEU A 82 42.19 -3.99 -9.10
C LEU A 82 42.72 -5.41 -8.80
N TYR A 83 41.93 -6.41 -9.18
CA TYR A 83 42.24 -7.84 -9.10
C TYR A 83 42.65 -8.37 -10.49
N CYS A 84 43.96 -8.45 -10.72
CA CYS A 84 44.58 -8.69 -12.02
C CYS A 84 44.85 -10.17 -12.32
N ASP A 85 43.82 -11.01 -12.33
CA ASP A 85 43.94 -12.38 -12.84
C ASP A 85 43.74 -12.45 -14.37
N CYS A 86 43.57 -13.65 -14.93
CA CYS A 86 43.39 -13.83 -16.37
C CYS A 86 42.24 -13.00 -16.97
N ARG A 87 41.23 -12.60 -16.19
CA ARG A 87 40.07 -11.81 -16.66
C ARG A 87 40.38 -10.31 -16.82
N MET A 88 41.51 -9.85 -16.30
CA MET A 88 42.02 -8.48 -16.50
C MET A 88 43.15 -8.41 -17.53
N GLU A 89 43.56 -9.55 -18.11
CA GLU A 89 44.61 -9.64 -19.13
C GLU A 89 44.26 -8.79 -20.36
N TRP A 90 43.00 -8.88 -20.82
CA TRP A 90 42.50 -8.12 -21.97
C TRP A 90 42.71 -6.61 -21.77
N PHE A 91 42.44 -6.09 -20.56
CA PHE A 91 42.51 -4.66 -20.28
C PHE A 91 43.95 -4.18 -20.31
N SER A 92 44.87 -4.95 -19.70
CA SER A 92 46.31 -4.70 -19.75
C SER A 92 46.84 -4.68 -21.18
N ARG A 93 46.41 -5.61 -22.03
CA ARG A 93 46.76 -5.66 -23.45
C ARG A 93 46.19 -4.48 -24.23
N TRP A 94 44.93 -4.14 -23.98
CA TRP A 94 44.21 -3.06 -24.66
C TRP A 94 44.82 -1.68 -24.38
N ILE A 95 45.12 -1.35 -23.12
CA ILE A 95 45.71 -0.05 -22.77
C ILE A 95 47.12 0.15 -23.36
N LYS A 96 47.90 -0.93 -23.51
CA LYS A 96 49.22 -0.88 -24.16
C LYS A 96 49.12 -0.69 -25.66
N SER A 97 48.18 -1.37 -26.30
CA SER A 97 48.00 -1.28 -27.75
C SER A 97 47.54 0.12 -28.18
N LYS A 98 46.70 0.78 -27.38
CA LYS A 98 46.19 2.13 -27.70
C LYS A 98 46.95 3.27 -27.01
N PHE A 99 47.85 2.98 -26.07
CA PHE A 99 48.54 3.98 -25.23
C PHE A 99 47.58 4.95 -24.52
N VAL A 100 46.47 4.43 -23.98
CA VAL A 100 45.38 5.25 -23.44
C VAL A 100 45.44 5.49 -21.94
N GLU A 101 46.22 4.71 -21.18
CA GLU A 101 46.35 4.86 -19.72
C GLU A 101 47.71 5.49 -19.38
N ALA A 102 47.71 6.46 -18.45
CA ALA A 102 48.87 7.29 -18.14
C ALA A 102 49.97 6.59 -17.31
N GLY A 103 49.87 5.27 -17.09
CA GLY A 103 50.84 4.49 -16.33
C GLY A 103 50.71 4.64 -14.81
N ILE A 104 49.50 4.91 -14.30
CA ILE A 104 49.25 5.09 -12.85
C ILE A 104 48.52 3.90 -12.23
N ALA A 105 47.85 3.08 -13.03
CA ALA A 105 47.06 1.97 -12.53
C ALA A 105 47.92 0.75 -12.16
N ARG A 106 47.76 0.28 -10.91
CA ARG A 106 48.47 -0.89 -10.36
C ARG A 106 47.51 -2.00 -9.98
N CYS A 107 47.97 -3.22 -10.13
CA CYS A 107 47.32 -4.40 -9.60
C CYS A 107 47.50 -4.44 -8.08
N VAL A 108 46.42 -4.69 -7.34
CA VAL A 108 46.46 -4.87 -5.88
C VAL A 108 46.60 -6.34 -5.51
N ALA A 109 45.95 -7.21 -6.28
CA ALA A 109 45.96 -8.65 -6.13
C ALA A 109 45.82 -9.30 -7.52
N PRO A 110 46.04 -10.61 -7.68
CA PRO A 110 46.63 -11.55 -6.72
C PRO A 110 48.12 -11.25 -6.42
N ALA A 111 48.69 -11.87 -5.38
CA ALA A 111 50.01 -11.54 -4.84
C ALA A 111 51.16 -11.61 -5.86
N ASN A 112 51.06 -12.49 -6.86
CA ASN A 112 52.05 -12.66 -7.92
C ASN A 112 52.17 -11.45 -8.88
N VAL A 113 51.15 -10.59 -8.94
CA VAL A 113 51.12 -9.37 -9.77
C VAL A 113 50.86 -8.11 -8.94
N ALA A 114 50.81 -8.23 -7.62
CA ALA A 114 50.56 -7.10 -6.72
C ALA A 114 51.63 -6.01 -6.88
N ASN A 115 51.21 -4.75 -6.79
CA ASN A 115 51.99 -3.53 -7.00
C ASN A 115 52.55 -3.32 -8.42
N GLN A 116 52.31 -4.24 -9.36
CA GLN A 116 52.74 -4.10 -10.74
C GLN A 116 51.84 -3.13 -11.51
N LEU A 117 52.44 -2.25 -12.32
CA LEU A 117 51.71 -1.36 -13.21
C LEU A 117 51.08 -2.15 -14.36
N LEU A 118 49.79 -1.91 -14.65
CA LEU A 118 49.08 -2.57 -15.75
C LEU A 118 49.80 -2.36 -17.09
N LEU A 119 50.36 -1.17 -17.33
CA LEU A 119 51.11 -0.85 -18.55
C LEU A 119 52.39 -1.68 -18.73
N THR A 120 52.95 -2.23 -17.64
CA THR A 120 54.20 -3.02 -17.66
C THR A 120 54.01 -4.51 -17.38
N ALA A 121 52.83 -4.92 -16.90
CA ALA A 121 52.51 -6.30 -16.55
C ALA A 121 52.47 -7.20 -17.80
N ARG A 122 53.18 -8.31 -17.83
CA ARG A 122 53.21 -9.22 -18.98
C ARG A 122 51.97 -10.13 -18.99
N SER A 123 51.43 -10.46 -20.17
CA SER A 123 50.22 -11.28 -20.30
C SER A 123 50.28 -12.62 -19.54
N HIS A 124 51.43 -13.31 -19.54
CA HIS A 124 51.59 -14.58 -18.83
C HIS A 124 51.51 -14.48 -17.30
N GLN A 125 51.58 -13.27 -16.72
CA GLN A 125 51.45 -13.07 -15.28
C GLN A 125 49.97 -13.04 -14.84
N PHE A 126 49.04 -12.80 -15.77
CA PHE A 126 47.59 -12.81 -15.53
C PHE A 126 47.06 -14.25 -15.60
N GLN A 127 47.11 -14.97 -14.49
CA GLN A 127 46.70 -16.37 -14.41
C GLN A 127 45.50 -16.51 -13.48
N CYS A 128 44.54 -17.35 -13.85
CA CYS A 128 43.40 -17.70 -13.00
C CYS A 128 43.74 -18.94 -12.17
N GLY A 129 44.01 -18.73 -10.88
CA GLY A 129 44.41 -19.79 -9.93
C GLY A 129 43.25 -20.51 -9.23
N GLY A 130 42.00 -20.30 -9.65
CA GLY A 130 40.82 -20.88 -9.02
C GLY A 130 39.66 -19.89 -8.91
N VAL A 131 38.81 -20.09 -7.89
CA VAL A 131 37.65 -19.24 -7.62
C VAL A 131 38.11 -17.85 -7.16
N VAL A 132 37.47 -16.81 -7.69
CA VAL A 132 37.66 -15.43 -7.28
C VAL A 132 37.40 -15.29 -5.78
N PRO A 133 38.24 -14.55 -5.02
CA PRO A 133 37.92 -14.27 -3.63
C PRO A 133 36.52 -13.66 -3.49
N ALA A 134 35.74 -14.15 -2.52
CA ALA A 134 34.39 -13.67 -2.27
C ALA A 134 34.33 -12.15 -2.05
N SER A 135 35.37 -11.56 -1.45
CA SER A 135 35.49 -10.10 -1.28
C SER A 135 35.56 -9.31 -2.59
N VAL A 136 35.97 -9.94 -3.69
CA VAL A 136 36.03 -9.33 -5.03
C VAL A 136 34.73 -9.59 -5.79
N SER A 137 34.23 -10.84 -5.79
CA SER A 137 32.98 -11.17 -6.49
C SER A 137 31.75 -10.52 -5.86
N ALA A 138 31.70 -10.41 -4.52
CA ALA A 138 30.64 -9.73 -3.78
C ALA A 138 30.52 -8.22 -4.12
N LYS A 139 31.51 -7.64 -4.81
CA LYS A 139 31.40 -6.25 -5.26
C LYS A 139 30.38 -6.06 -6.38
N CYS A 140 30.17 -7.09 -7.20
CA CYS A 140 29.23 -7.08 -8.32
C CYS A 140 28.02 -7.99 -8.07
N ASP A 141 28.21 -9.06 -7.32
CA ASP A 141 27.19 -10.08 -7.09
C ASP A 141 26.82 -10.13 -5.60
N ALA A 142 25.67 -9.54 -5.26
CA ALA A 142 25.18 -9.47 -3.89
C ALA A 142 24.85 -10.86 -3.30
N CYS A 143 24.59 -11.86 -4.15
CA CYS A 143 24.28 -13.22 -3.70
C CYS A 143 25.50 -14.00 -3.20
N VAL A 144 26.73 -13.57 -3.52
CA VAL A 144 27.97 -14.22 -3.03
C VAL A 144 28.05 -14.20 -1.51
N THR A 145 27.52 -13.17 -0.86
CA THR A 145 27.48 -13.09 0.62
C THR A 145 26.39 -13.94 1.25
N ALA A 146 25.62 -14.69 0.45
CA ALA A 146 24.47 -15.49 0.88
C ALA A 146 23.53 -14.72 1.82
N PRO A 147 22.96 -13.58 1.36
CA PRO A 147 22.11 -12.74 2.20
C PRO A 147 20.82 -13.47 2.61
N CYS A 148 20.23 -14.24 1.68
CA CYS A 148 18.99 -14.99 1.89
C CYS A 148 19.15 -16.12 2.90
N LYS A 149 18.22 -16.21 3.85
CA LYS A 149 18.14 -17.19 4.94
C LYS A 149 17.18 -18.33 4.61
N ASN A 150 17.13 -19.33 5.50
CA ASN A 150 16.11 -20.39 5.50
C ASN A 150 15.90 -21.12 4.16
N GLY A 151 17.01 -21.41 3.46
CA GLY A 151 16.99 -22.14 2.19
C GLY A 151 16.44 -21.35 1.00
N ALA A 152 16.28 -20.04 1.12
CA ALA A 152 15.80 -19.18 0.05
C ALA A 152 16.82 -19.07 -1.11
N ARG A 153 16.29 -18.92 -2.32
CA ARG A 153 17.10 -18.75 -3.53
C ARG A 153 17.38 -17.27 -3.76
N CYS A 154 18.65 -16.91 -3.86
CA CYS A 154 19.08 -15.53 -4.14
C CYS A 154 19.15 -15.27 -5.65
N GLU A 155 18.67 -14.10 -6.07
CA GLU A 155 18.81 -13.56 -7.42
C GLU A 155 19.42 -12.15 -7.35
N THR A 156 20.55 -11.95 -8.02
CA THR A 156 21.18 -10.62 -8.11
C THR A 156 20.43 -9.76 -9.12
N THR A 157 20.04 -8.57 -8.69
CA THR A 157 19.35 -7.57 -9.51
C THR A 157 20.31 -6.43 -9.88
N SER A 158 19.83 -5.45 -10.65
CA SER A 158 20.62 -4.29 -11.05
C SER A 158 21.17 -3.52 -9.84
N GLY A 159 22.29 -2.83 -10.02
CA GLY A 159 22.78 -1.88 -9.02
C GLY A 159 23.31 -2.48 -7.72
N ARG A 160 23.75 -3.76 -7.74
CA ARG A 160 24.22 -4.51 -6.55
C ARG A 160 23.11 -4.76 -5.52
N ASP A 161 21.87 -4.79 -5.98
CA ASP A 161 20.74 -5.22 -5.18
C ASP A 161 20.50 -6.74 -5.39
N TYR A 162 19.63 -7.31 -4.56
CA TYR A 162 19.24 -8.71 -4.67
C TYR A 162 17.77 -8.91 -4.31
N ARG A 163 17.22 -10.01 -4.80
CA ARG A 163 15.89 -10.50 -4.43
C ARG A 163 16.03 -11.92 -3.89
N CYS A 164 15.44 -12.16 -2.72
CA CYS A 164 15.33 -13.50 -2.16
C CYS A 164 13.97 -14.10 -2.53
N HIS A 165 14.00 -15.27 -3.15
CA HIS A 165 12.83 -16.10 -3.39
C HIS A 165 12.68 -17.06 -2.21
N CYS A 166 11.78 -16.73 -1.28
CA CYS A 166 11.64 -17.46 -0.03
C CYS A 166 11.13 -18.88 -0.23
N ALA A 167 11.65 -19.80 0.58
CA ALA A 167 11.08 -21.13 0.71
C ALA A 167 9.66 -21.05 1.33
N ALA A 168 8.86 -22.09 1.11
CA ALA A 168 7.52 -22.17 1.67
C ALA A 168 7.54 -22.01 3.21
N GLY A 169 6.71 -21.11 3.73
CA GLY A 169 6.63 -20.83 5.17
C GLY A 169 7.56 -19.74 5.69
N PHE A 170 8.36 -19.09 4.83
CA PHE A 170 9.21 -17.96 5.22
C PHE A 170 8.89 -16.68 4.47
N HIS A 171 9.19 -15.54 5.09
CA HIS A 171 8.99 -14.20 4.54
C HIS A 171 10.04 -13.20 5.06
N GLY A 172 10.00 -11.97 4.55
CA GLY A 172 10.96 -10.92 4.85
C GLY A 172 11.89 -10.65 3.68
N LYS A 173 12.71 -9.59 3.78
CA LYS A 173 13.64 -9.21 2.70
C LYS A 173 14.66 -10.31 2.44
N ASP A 174 15.13 -10.93 3.51
CA ASP A 174 16.14 -11.99 3.49
C ASP A 174 15.51 -13.36 3.79
N CYS A 175 14.18 -13.48 3.79
CA CYS A 175 13.44 -14.69 4.17
C CYS A 175 13.76 -15.16 5.58
N GLU A 176 14.03 -14.23 6.48
CA GLU A 176 14.50 -14.44 7.84
C GLU A 176 13.39 -14.79 8.84
N ASN A 177 12.14 -14.46 8.52
CA ASN A 177 11.00 -14.63 9.41
C ASN A 177 10.12 -15.81 8.98
N GLU A 178 9.61 -16.55 9.95
CA GLU A 178 8.61 -17.62 9.73
C GLU A 178 7.22 -17.01 9.55
N ILE A 179 6.40 -17.64 8.70
CA ILE A 179 5.00 -17.28 8.53
C ILE A 179 4.20 -17.89 9.66
N ASP A 180 3.83 -17.05 10.61
CA ASP A 180 3.03 -17.41 11.78
C ASP A 180 1.73 -16.58 11.86
N ALA A 181 0.98 -16.67 12.95
CA ALA A 181 -0.25 -15.91 13.13
C ALA A 181 -0.06 -14.38 13.25
N CYS A 182 1.16 -13.92 13.53
CA CYS A 182 1.53 -12.51 13.59
C CYS A 182 1.97 -11.93 12.23
N TYR A 183 2.16 -12.76 11.19
CA TYR A 183 2.56 -12.33 9.84
C TYR A 183 1.76 -11.13 9.31
N GLY A 184 0.43 -11.14 9.49
CA GLY A 184 -0.46 -10.09 8.99
C GLY A 184 -0.55 -8.83 9.85
N HIS A 185 0.32 -8.68 10.85
CA HIS A 185 0.27 -7.60 11.86
C HIS A 185 -1.14 -7.37 12.43
N PRO A 186 -1.72 -8.39 13.09
CA PRO A 186 -3.13 -8.32 13.50
C PRO A 186 -3.41 -7.29 14.59
N CYS A 187 -2.42 -6.90 15.39
CA CYS A 187 -2.59 -5.98 16.51
C CYS A 187 -2.58 -4.50 16.06
N LEU A 188 -3.50 -3.69 16.60
CA LEU A 188 -3.66 -2.27 16.27
C LEU A 188 -2.85 -1.36 17.20
N ASN A 189 -2.84 -0.06 16.87
CA ASN A 189 -2.29 1.00 17.73
C ASN A 189 -0.83 0.75 18.18
N ASN A 190 0.00 0.18 17.29
CA ASN A 190 1.40 -0.20 17.54
C ASN A 190 1.58 -1.22 18.69
N ALA A 191 0.58 -2.06 18.94
CA ALA A 191 0.69 -3.16 19.88
C ALA A 191 1.65 -4.26 19.38
N VAL A 192 2.27 -4.97 20.33
CA VAL A 192 3.22 -6.05 20.03
C VAL A 192 2.46 -7.36 19.92
N CYS A 193 2.54 -8.01 18.76
CA CYS A 193 1.99 -9.35 18.55
C CYS A 193 2.93 -10.41 19.13
N LYS A 194 2.36 -11.40 19.84
CA LYS A 194 3.10 -12.55 20.37
C LYS A 194 2.39 -13.84 19.97
N VAL A 195 3.13 -14.75 19.34
CA VAL A 195 2.65 -16.11 19.08
C VAL A 195 2.56 -16.89 20.39
N ILE A 196 1.48 -17.63 20.56
CA ILE A 196 1.24 -18.55 21.69
C ILE A 196 1.14 -19.99 21.15
N GLN A 197 0.88 -20.97 22.02
CA GLN A 197 0.79 -22.39 21.62
C GLN A 197 -0.22 -22.60 20.47
N GLU A 198 0.03 -23.64 19.66
CA GLU A 198 -0.84 -24.08 18.55
C GLU A 198 -1.01 -23.05 17.40
N GLY A 199 -0.04 -22.15 17.24
CA GLY A 199 -0.04 -21.19 16.14
C GLY A 199 -1.05 -20.05 16.34
N ARG A 200 -1.49 -19.80 17.56
CA ARG A 200 -2.33 -18.64 17.92
C ARG A 200 -1.47 -17.41 18.25
N PHE A 201 -2.11 -16.27 18.49
CA PHE A 201 -1.42 -15.05 18.95
C PHE A 201 -2.18 -14.29 20.03
N THR A 202 -1.49 -13.36 20.68
CA THR A 202 -2.04 -12.36 21.61
C THR A 202 -1.40 -10.99 21.36
N CYS A 203 -2.14 -9.91 21.62
CA CYS A 203 -1.65 -8.54 21.49
C CYS A 203 -1.30 -7.94 22.85
N VAL A 204 -0.07 -7.43 22.98
CA VAL A 204 0.35 -6.67 24.16
C VAL A 204 0.09 -5.19 23.90
N CYS A 205 -0.96 -4.66 24.52
CA CYS A 205 -1.39 -3.29 24.29
C CYS A 205 -0.44 -2.25 24.89
N PRO A 206 -0.15 -1.17 24.16
CA PRO A 206 0.52 -0.01 24.74
C PRO A 206 -0.39 0.67 25.77
N LYS A 207 0.21 1.46 26.66
CA LYS A 207 -0.53 2.22 27.67
C LYS A 207 -1.56 3.14 27.01
N GLY A 208 -2.77 3.18 27.56
CA GLY A 208 -3.90 3.93 27.01
C GLY A 208 -4.80 3.12 26.09
N PHE A 209 -4.42 1.89 25.71
CA PHE A 209 -5.27 1.02 24.89
C PHE A 209 -5.67 -0.25 25.63
N ARG A 210 -6.82 -0.79 25.24
CA ARG A 210 -7.37 -2.08 25.68
C ARG A 210 -8.09 -2.77 24.51
N GLY A 211 -8.59 -3.96 24.76
CA GLY A 211 -9.19 -4.82 23.74
C GLY A 211 -8.20 -5.88 23.26
N ASP A 212 -8.71 -6.91 22.60
CA ASP A 212 -7.92 -8.09 22.23
C ASP A 212 -6.97 -7.80 21.06
N TYR A 213 -7.30 -6.78 20.24
CA TYR A 213 -6.46 -6.23 19.19
C TYR A 213 -5.90 -4.86 19.58
N CYS A 214 -6.10 -4.42 20.82
CA CYS A 214 -5.73 -3.09 21.32
C CYS A 214 -6.44 -1.94 20.58
N GLU A 215 -7.67 -2.19 20.14
CA GLU A 215 -8.50 -1.30 19.31
C GLU A 215 -9.21 -0.19 20.10
N VAL A 216 -9.39 -0.37 21.41
CA VAL A 216 -10.16 0.55 22.25
C VAL A 216 -9.22 1.49 22.98
N ASN A 217 -9.36 2.80 22.74
CA ASN A 217 -8.74 3.82 23.60
C ASN A 217 -9.44 3.79 24.96
N ILE A 218 -8.67 3.74 26.04
CA ILE A 218 -9.18 3.82 27.41
C ILE A 218 -9.66 5.25 27.64
N ASP A 219 -10.91 5.41 28.11
CA ASP A 219 -11.48 6.72 28.39
C ASP A 219 -10.79 7.36 29.61
N ASP A 220 -9.89 8.31 29.33
CA ASP A 220 -9.16 9.07 30.34
C ASP A 220 -10.05 10.17 30.99
N CYS A 221 -11.28 10.36 30.51
CA CYS A 221 -12.22 11.36 31.02
C CYS A 221 -13.08 10.92 32.20
N GLU A 222 -13.19 9.63 32.53
CA GLU A 222 -14.05 9.14 33.63
C GLU A 222 -13.75 9.79 34.99
N LYS A 223 -12.50 10.22 35.21
CA LYS A 223 -12.04 10.92 36.43
C LYS A 223 -11.24 12.17 36.11
N ASN A 224 -11.69 12.93 35.11
CA ASN A 224 -11.02 14.14 34.69
C ASN A 224 -11.06 15.23 35.79
N LYS A 225 -10.12 16.18 35.70
CA LYS A 225 -10.02 17.34 36.61
C LYS A 225 -10.60 18.61 36.00
N CYS A 226 -11.33 18.52 34.89
CA CYS A 226 -11.86 19.69 34.20
C CYS A 226 -12.85 20.44 35.10
N GLN A 227 -12.68 21.75 35.22
CA GLN A 227 -13.50 22.61 36.07
C GLN A 227 -14.45 23.47 35.23
N ASN A 228 -15.36 24.17 35.90
CA ASN A 228 -16.20 25.21 35.31
C ASN A 228 -17.03 24.76 34.10
N GLY A 229 -17.51 23.51 34.12
CA GLY A 229 -18.32 22.94 33.05
C GLY A 229 -17.55 22.69 31.74
N ALA A 230 -16.22 22.67 31.79
CA ALA A 230 -15.40 22.37 30.62
C ALA A 230 -15.62 20.94 30.10
N ARG A 231 -15.63 20.79 28.77
CA ARG A 231 -15.81 19.50 28.12
C ARG A 231 -14.49 18.74 28.13
N CYS A 232 -14.48 17.54 28.69
CA CYS A 232 -13.31 16.67 28.61
C CYS A 232 -13.19 16.06 27.21
N ILE A 233 -11.98 16.08 26.66
CA ILE A 233 -11.63 15.42 25.41
C ILE A 233 -10.63 14.32 25.73
N ASP A 234 -11.06 13.09 25.51
CA ASP A 234 -10.24 11.88 25.63
C ASP A 234 -9.09 11.89 24.61
N LEU A 235 -7.92 11.46 25.03
CA LEU A 235 -6.71 11.31 24.21
C LEU A 235 -6.06 9.97 24.55
N VAL A 236 -4.90 9.66 23.97
CA VAL A 236 -4.21 8.41 24.29
C VAL A 236 -3.47 8.55 25.62
N ASN A 237 -3.89 7.78 26.63
CA ASN A 237 -3.27 7.76 27.96
C ASN A 237 -3.16 9.17 28.59
N SER A 238 -4.12 10.05 28.25
CA SER A 238 -4.21 11.43 28.69
C SER A 238 -5.56 12.01 28.29
N TYR A 239 -5.91 13.18 28.84
CA TYR A 239 -7.07 13.96 28.39
C TYR A 239 -6.72 15.44 28.35
N ARG A 240 -7.54 16.23 27.65
CA ARG A 240 -7.50 17.70 27.70
C ARG A 240 -8.88 18.28 27.99
N CYS A 241 -8.92 19.41 28.67
CA CYS A 241 -10.16 20.13 28.93
C CYS A 241 -10.37 21.20 27.86
N GLU A 242 -11.50 21.15 27.17
CA GLU A 242 -11.95 22.23 26.29
C GLU A 242 -12.70 23.25 27.13
N CYS A 243 -12.05 24.38 27.34
CA CYS A 243 -12.58 25.45 28.17
C CYS A 243 -13.66 26.22 27.42
N GLY A 244 -14.73 26.57 28.16
CA GLY A 244 -15.70 27.54 27.67
C GLY A 244 -15.06 28.93 27.48
N PRO A 245 -15.76 29.87 26.81
CA PRO A 245 -15.20 31.15 26.38
C PRO A 245 -14.68 32.04 27.52
N MET A 246 -15.14 31.82 28.76
CA MET A 246 -14.72 32.59 29.93
C MET A 246 -13.64 31.92 30.78
N PHE A 247 -13.10 30.78 30.38
CA PHE A 247 -12.16 30.01 31.19
C PHE A 247 -10.91 29.61 30.41
N ARG A 248 -9.80 29.44 31.11
CA ARG A 248 -8.53 28.92 30.58
C ARG A 248 -7.76 28.15 31.65
N GLY A 249 -6.59 27.66 31.29
CA GLY A 249 -5.77 26.80 32.15
C GLY A 249 -5.83 25.36 31.68
N LYS A 250 -4.99 24.50 32.24
CA LYS A 250 -4.94 23.08 31.83
C LYS A 250 -6.25 22.35 32.15
N TYR A 251 -6.92 22.80 33.20
CA TYR A 251 -8.15 22.24 33.72
C TYR A 251 -9.30 23.24 33.67
N CYS A 252 -9.16 24.34 32.93
CA CYS A 252 -10.13 25.43 32.83
C CYS A 252 -10.45 26.09 34.18
N GLU A 253 -9.47 26.12 35.08
CA GLU A 253 -9.54 26.63 36.45
C GLU A 253 -9.49 28.16 36.53
N GLU A 254 -8.93 28.82 35.51
CA GLU A 254 -8.73 30.27 35.50
C GLU A 254 -9.89 30.98 34.78
N LYS A 255 -10.51 31.96 35.43
CA LYS A 255 -11.52 32.82 34.82
C LYS A 255 -10.88 33.97 34.04
N LEU A 256 -11.33 34.18 32.80
CA LEU A 256 -10.91 35.28 31.94
C LEU A 256 -11.70 36.56 32.23
N GLU A 257 -11.03 37.70 32.10
CA GLU A 257 -11.66 39.02 32.17
C GLU A 257 -12.06 39.53 30.79
N TYR A 258 -13.24 40.16 30.72
CA TYR A 258 -13.72 40.83 29.51
C TYR A 258 -12.82 41.99 29.07
N CYS A 259 -12.79 42.22 27.76
CA CYS A 259 -11.97 43.24 27.10
C CYS A 259 -10.46 43.07 27.30
N SER A 260 -10.03 41.85 27.65
CA SER A 260 -8.61 41.48 27.64
C SER A 260 -8.19 41.07 26.23
N LYS A 261 -6.87 41.01 25.97
CA LYS A 261 -6.34 40.51 24.68
C LYS A 261 -6.86 39.12 24.28
N ARG A 262 -7.37 38.34 25.24
CA ARG A 262 -7.81 36.95 25.03
C ARG A 262 -9.32 36.75 25.09
N LEU A 263 -10.10 37.72 25.59
CA LEU A 263 -11.56 37.66 25.61
C LEU A 263 -12.13 39.06 25.32
N ASN A 264 -12.43 39.31 24.05
CA ASN A 264 -13.12 40.51 23.58
C ASN A 264 -14.44 40.09 22.90
N PRO A 265 -15.61 40.32 23.54
CA PRO A 265 -16.90 39.95 22.98
C PRO A 265 -17.38 40.83 21.82
N CYS A 266 -16.70 41.96 21.56
CA CYS A 266 -17.14 42.94 20.58
C CYS A 266 -16.63 42.57 19.17
N GLU A 267 -17.57 42.37 18.25
CA GLU A 267 -17.31 42.00 16.86
C GLU A 267 -17.25 43.23 15.94
N ASN A 268 -16.95 43.03 14.66
CA ASN A 268 -16.95 44.09 13.63
C ASN A 268 -16.12 45.34 13.97
N GLY A 269 -15.00 45.14 14.66
CA GLY A 269 -14.08 46.23 15.03
C GLY A 269 -14.59 47.15 16.16
N ALA A 270 -15.67 46.77 16.85
CA ALA A 270 -16.23 47.54 17.96
C ALA A 270 -15.29 47.64 19.16
N LYS A 271 -15.39 48.76 19.90
CA LYS A 271 -14.54 49.02 21.08
C LYS A 271 -15.17 48.41 22.34
N CYS A 272 -14.36 47.69 23.11
CA CYS A 272 -14.82 46.98 24.31
C CYS A 272 -14.52 47.75 25.60
N HIS A 273 -15.51 47.83 26.48
CA HIS A 273 -15.39 48.43 27.81
C HIS A 273 -15.74 47.44 28.93
N ARG A 274 -14.83 47.29 29.91
CA ARG A 274 -15.03 46.40 31.08
C ARG A 274 -15.98 47.03 32.10
N MET A 275 -16.98 46.31 32.56
CA MET A 275 -17.95 46.73 33.58
C MET A 275 -18.05 45.70 34.72
N GLY A 276 -17.08 45.70 35.63
CA GLY A 276 -17.05 44.74 36.75
C GLY A 276 -16.96 43.29 36.25
N SER A 277 -18.01 42.49 36.49
CA SER A 277 -18.17 41.13 35.95
C SER A 277 -18.90 41.07 34.60
N ASP A 278 -19.16 42.20 33.96
CA ASP A 278 -19.86 42.36 32.69
C ASP A 278 -19.06 43.26 31.71
N TYR A 279 -19.58 43.52 30.52
CA TYR A 279 -18.95 44.32 29.47
C TYR A 279 -19.97 45.14 28.67
N LYS A 280 -19.46 46.13 27.93
CA LYS A 280 -20.22 46.92 26.96
C LYS A 280 -19.41 47.13 25.69
N CYS A 281 -20.04 46.89 24.53
CA CYS A 281 -19.46 47.18 23.23
C CYS A 281 -19.96 48.52 22.67
N GLU A 282 -19.06 49.26 22.05
CA GLU A 282 -19.36 50.47 21.27
C GLU A 282 -19.31 50.11 19.78
N CYS A 283 -20.49 49.94 19.17
CA CYS A 283 -20.65 49.43 17.81
C CYS A 283 -20.26 50.47 16.75
N LEU A 284 -19.63 49.99 15.68
CA LEU A 284 -19.45 50.78 14.46
C LEU A 284 -20.79 50.94 13.71
N PRO A 285 -20.94 51.99 12.88
CA PRO A 285 -22.15 52.20 12.08
C PRO A 285 -22.52 50.97 11.22
N GLY A 286 -23.81 50.68 11.11
CA GLY A 286 -24.33 49.48 10.42
C GLY A 286 -24.49 48.24 11.31
N PHE A 287 -23.93 48.24 12.53
CA PHE A 287 -24.04 47.11 13.45
C PHE A 287 -24.76 47.46 14.76
N THR A 288 -25.47 46.49 15.31
CA THR A 288 -26.24 46.61 16.56
C THR A 288 -26.13 45.34 17.41
N GLY A 289 -26.79 45.35 18.56
CA GLY A 289 -26.78 44.26 19.54
C GLY A 289 -25.65 44.39 20.56
N ARG A 290 -25.71 43.56 21.62
CA ARG A 290 -24.78 43.62 22.77
C ARG A 290 -23.31 43.44 22.37
N ASN A 291 -23.06 42.66 21.31
CA ASN A 291 -21.74 42.32 20.80
C ASN A 291 -21.40 43.03 19.49
N CYS A 292 -22.32 43.87 18.97
CA CYS A 292 -22.19 44.49 17.66
C CYS A 292 -22.08 43.47 16.50
N SER A 293 -22.64 42.27 16.68
CA SER A 293 -22.61 41.18 15.70
C SER A 293 -23.77 41.22 14.72
N THR A 294 -24.86 41.89 15.08
CA THR A 294 -26.05 41.97 14.23
C THR A 294 -25.87 43.11 13.25
N ASN A 295 -25.82 42.80 11.96
CA ASN A 295 -25.97 43.81 10.92
C ASN A 295 -27.39 44.37 10.97
N ILE A 296 -27.52 45.67 10.85
CA ILE A 296 -28.83 46.34 10.80
C ILE A 296 -29.44 46.03 9.43
N ASP A 297 -30.67 45.52 9.42
CA ASP A 297 -31.35 45.09 8.19
C ASP A 297 -31.68 46.29 7.28
N ASP A 298 -30.97 46.38 6.16
CA ASP A 298 -31.12 47.41 5.14
C ASP A 298 -32.23 47.08 4.12
N CYS A 299 -32.89 45.93 4.22
CA CYS A 299 -33.97 45.49 3.33
C CYS A 299 -35.36 46.05 3.69
N GLY A 300 -35.51 46.85 4.75
CA GLY A 300 -36.81 47.36 5.23
C GLY A 300 -37.65 48.11 4.18
N ASP A 301 -37.00 48.77 3.20
CA ASP A 301 -37.61 49.47 2.06
C ASP A 301 -37.00 48.99 0.71
N HIS A 302 -36.80 47.67 0.53
CA HIS A 302 -36.11 47.13 -0.64
C HIS A 302 -36.91 47.22 -1.97
N GLN A 303 -36.21 47.30 -3.11
CA GLN A 303 -36.81 47.40 -4.45
C GLN A 303 -36.88 46.07 -5.24
N CYS A 304 -36.64 44.91 -4.63
CA CYS A 304 -36.72 43.61 -5.33
C CYS A 304 -38.16 43.27 -5.77
N ILE A 305 -38.35 42.85 -7.03
CA ILE A 305 -39.67 42.55 -7.63
C ILE A 305 -39.77 41.09 -8.12
N ASN A 306 -40.96 40.69 -8.61
CA ASN A 306 -41.26 39.34 -9.14
C ASN A 306 -40.89 38.16 -8.23
N GLY A 307 -41.04 38.34 -6.91
CA GLY A 307 -40.70 37.31 -5.94
C GLY A 307 -39.20 37.11 -5.72
N GLY A 308 -38.35 38.04 -6.20
CA GLY A 308 -36.94 38.12 -5.84
C GLY A 308 -36.76 38.39 -4.34
N ILE A 309 -35.78 37.70 -3.75
CA ILE A 309 -35.49 37.74 -2.31
C ILE A 309 -34.47 38.86 -2.07
N CYS A 310 -34.77 39.82 -1.19
CA CYS A 310 -33.78 40.80 -0.75
C CYS A 310 -32.71 40.16 0.13
N VAL A 311 -31.47 40.47 -0.15
CA VAL A 311 -30.28 40.01 0.57
C VAL A 311 -29.63 41.24 1.20
N ASP A 312 -29.71 41.31 2.52
CA ASP A 312 -29.13 42.35 3.38
C ASP A 312 -27.60 42.43 3.23
N GLY A 313 -27.03 43.62 3.43
CA GLY A 313 -25.60 43.91 3.34
C GLY A 313 -25.22 45.00 4.35
N ILE A 314 -23.94 45.37 4.48
CA ILE A 314 -23.53 46.33 5.52
C ILE A 314 -23.79 47.75 5.01
N THR A 315 -24.86 48.40 5.50
CA THR A 315 -25.36 49.72 5.06
C THR A 315 -25.89 49.75 3.61
N THR A 316 -26.26 48.60 3.03
CA THR A 316 -26.71 48.41 1.63
C THR A 316 -27.41 47.06 1.45
N TYR A 317 -28.18 46.84 0.36
CA TYR A 317 -28.79 45.52 0.06
C TYR A 317 -28.64 45.10 -1.42
N SER A 318 -28.97 43.84 -1.75
CA SER A 318 -29.01 43.29 -3.12
C SER A 318 -30.21 42.34 -3.33
N CYS A 319 -30.58 41.99 -4.58
CA CYS A 319 -31.73 41.13 -4.88
C CYS A 319 -31.32 39.79 -5.50
N GLN A 320 -31.85 38.68 -4.99
CA GLN A 320 -31.64 37.33 -5.52
C GLN A 320 -32.90 36.80 -6.22
N CYS A 321 -32.78 36.44 -7.50
CA CYS A 321 -33.93 36.08 -8.34
C CYS A 321 -34.30 34.60 -8.29
N VAL A 322 -35.60 34.30 -8.34
CA VAL A 322 -36.14 32.93 -8.38
C VAL A 322 -35.86 32.25 -9.73
N MET A 323 -35.85 30.90 -9.74
CA MET A 323 -35.38 30.09 -10.88
C MET A 323 -35.97 30.52 -12.24
N GLY A 324 -35.04 30.94 -13.09
CA GLY A 324 -35.23 31.42 -14.45
C GLY A 324 -35.80 32.84 -14.57
N PHE A 325 -36.04 33.53 -13.46
CA PHE A 325 -36.07 34.99 -13.48
C PHE A 325 -34.64 35.59 -13.42
N SER A 326 -34.36 36.71 -14.08
CA SER A 326 -33.05 37.40 -14.08
C SER A 326 -33.20 38.93 -14.07
N GLY A 327 -32.12 39.69 -13.77
CA GLY A 327 -32.14 41.16 -13.63
C GLY A 327 -31.67 41.67 -12.26
N GLN A 328 -31.31 42.97 -12.11
CA GLN A 328 -30.79 43.52 -10.82
C GLN A 328 -31.86 43.52 -9.73
N PHE A 329 -33.14 43.60 -10.10
CA PHE A 329 -34.29 43.52 -9.21
C PHE A 329 -35.25 42.37 -9.58
N CYS A 330 -34.79 41.42 -10.40
CA CYS A 330 -35.47 40.19 -10.80
C CYS A 330 -36.62 40.33 -11.81
N GLU A 331 -36.46 41.23 -12.77
CA GLU A 331 -37.50 41.67 -13.70
C GLU A 331 -37.79 40.77 -14.92
N ILE A 332 -36.96 39.77 -15.25
CA ILE A 332 -36.98 39.03 -16.54
C ILE A 332 -37.37 37.55 -16.33
N PRO A 333 -38.32 36.88 -17.05
CA PRO A 333 -38.79 35.47 -16.81
C PRO A 333 -38.24 34.34 -17.76
N PRO A 334 -38.42 33.02 -17.45
CA PRO A 334 -37.97 31.84 -18.25
C PRO A 334 -39.08 30.93 -18.87
N MET A 335 -38.74 30.10 -19.87
CA MET A 335 -39.58 29.03 -20.47
C MET A 335 -38.91 27.63 -20.37
N GLY A 336 -39.68 26.55 -20.17
CA GLY A 336 -39.13 25.21 -19.84
C GLY A 336 -39.77 23.95 -20.50
N ASN A 337 -38.89 22.97 -20.77
CA ASN A 337 -38.83 21.51 -20.48
C ASN A 337 -39.86 20.39 -20.84
N ALA A 338 -39.25 19.19 -21.08
CA ALA A 338 -39.61 17.77 -20.74
C ALA A 338 -40.40 16.92 -21.79
N LEU A 339 -40.36 15.56 -21.89
CA LEU A 339 -39.44 14.38 -21.67
C LEU A 339 -40.28 13.06 -21.93
N TYR A 340 -39.64 11.88 -22.17
CA TYR A 340 -40.12 10.44 -22.01
C TYR A 340 -40.66 9.61 -23.25
N PRO A 341 -40.84 8.24 -23.20
CA PRO A 341 -39.86 7.16 -23.49
C PRO A 341 -40.40 5.93 -24.32
N ASN A 342 -39.58 4.87 -24.48
CA ASN A 342 -39.80 3.63 -25.28
C ASN A 342 -40.33 2.40 -24.49
N THR A 343 -40.91 1.41 -25.20
CA THR A 343 -41.12 0.01 -24.74
C THR A 343 -41.07 -1.00 -25.90
N ALA A 344 -40.34 -2.13 -25.75
CA ALA A 344 -40.51 -3.35 -26.57
C ALA A 344 -39.98 -4.62 -25.85
N GLN A 345 -40.47 -5.78 -26.29
CA GLN A 345 -40.73 -7.00 -25.51
C GLN A 345 -39.75 -8.15 -25.81
N CYS A 346 -38.64 -8.21 -25.05
CA CYS A 346 -38.25 -9.42 -24.34
C CYS A 346 -38.47 -9.08 -22.86
N HIS A 347 -39.70 -9.26 -22.37
CA HIS A 347 -39.97 -8.95 -20.96
C HIS A 347 -39.35 -10.03 -20.07
N SER A 348 -38.75 -9.57 -18.97
CA SER A 348 -37.78 -10.29 -18.17
C SER A 348 -38.31 -11.58 -17.53
N LEU A 349 -37.42 -12.56 -17.37
CA LEU A 349 -37.55 -13.83 -16.62
C LEU A 349 -38.06 -15.05 -17.41
N LEU A 350 -37.22 -15.65 -18.25
CA LEU A 350 -37.37 -17.09 -18.56
C LEU A 350 -36.03 -17.86 -18.59
N CYS A 351 -34.95 -17.27 -19.09
CA CYS A 351 -33.58 -17.78 -18.91
C CYS A 351 -32.92 -16.92 -17.83
N GLY A 352 -32.57 -17.50 -16.68
CA GLY A 352 -32.07 -16.73 -15.52
C GLY A 352 -30.79 -15.97 -15.87
N HIS A 353 -29.75 -16.72 -16.25
CA HIS A 353 -28.43 -16.19 -16.63
C HIS A 353 -27.98 -16.75 -17.99
N GLY A 354 -28.85 -16.62 -18.98
CA GLY A 354 -28.61 -17.09 -20.35
C GLY A 354 -29.42 -16.31 -21.36
N SER A 355 -29.04 -16.40 -22.62
CA SER A 355 -29.78 -15.76 -23.71
C SER A 355 -30.93 -16.66 -24.15
N CYS A 356 -32.13 -16.08 -24.26
CA CYS A 356 -33.33 -16.76 -24.75
C CYS A 356 -33.35 -16.72 -26.27
N TYR A 357 -33.45 -17.88 -26.91
CA TYR A 357 -33.65 -18.02 -28.34
C TYR A 357 -34.98 -18.73 -28.60
N THR A 358 -35.79 -18.18 -29.51
CA THR A 358 -37.05 -18.79 -29.97
C THR A 358 -36.88 -19.30 -31.40
N ASN A 359 -37.53 -20.42 -31.74
CA ASN A 359 -37.60 -20.88 -33.13
C ASN A 359 -38.58 -20.06 -33.98
N GLU A 360 -38.52 -20.20 -35.31
CA GLU A 360 -39.27 -19.40 -36.31
C GLU A 360 -40.80 -19.44 -36.13
N ASP A 361 -41.34 -20.48 -35.48
CA ASP A 361 -42.77 -20.62 -35.19
C ASP A 361 -43.19 -20.13 -33.78
N MET A 362 -42.27 -19.49 -33.02
CA MET A 362 -42.51 -18.89 -31.69
C MET A 362 -43.07 -19.86 -30.62
N SER A 363 -42.90 -21.17 -30.79
CA SER A 363 -43.54 -22.20 -29.96
C SER A 363 -42.62 -22.93 -28.97
N GLU A 364 -41.30 -22.85 -29.12
CA GLU A 364 -40.30 -23.40 -28.20
C GLU A 364 -39.14 -22.42 -27.99
N TYR A 365 -38.60 -22.37 -26.77
CA TYR A 365 -37.45 -21.55 -26.41
C TYR A 365 -36.30 -22.39 -25.88
N GLU A 366 -35.08 -22.01 -26.23
CA GLU A 366 -33.84 -22.61 -25.75
C GLU A 366 -33.04 -21.55 -24.98
N CYS A 367 -32.65 -21.88 -23.75
CA CYS A 367 -31.76 -21.04 -22.95
C CYS A 367 -30.31 -21.45 -23.21
N ARG A 368 -29.50 -20.57 -23.79
CA ARG A 368 -28.05 -20.76 -23.82
C ARG A 368 -27.41 -20.04 -22.66
N CYS A 369 -26.90 -20.80 -21.70
CA CYS A 369 -26.33 -20.27 -20.47
C CYS A 369 -25.03 -19.51 -20.73
N HIS A 370 -24.89 -18.36 -20.07
CA HIS A 370 -23.63 -17.62 -20.06
C HIS A 370 -22.57 -18.39 -19.24
N GLU A 371 -21.29 -18.09 -19.47
CA GLU A 371 -20.20 -18.72 -18.73
C GLU A 371 -20.41 -18.62 -17.22
N GLY A 372 -20.26 -19.74 -16.52
CA GLY A 372 -20.50 -19.81 -15.08
C GLY A 372 -21.89 -20.30 -14.66
N TYR A 373 -22.83 -20.50 -15.59
CA TYR A 373 -24.17 -21.01 -15.31
C TYR A 373 -24.48 -22.32 -16.07
N ALA A 374 -25.32 -23.16 -15.48
CA ALA A 374 -25.71 -24.47 -16.00
C ALA A 374 -27.17 -24.78 -15.63
N GLY A 375 -27.75 -25.81 -16.27
CA GLY A 375 -29.14 -26.23 -16.11
C GLY A 375 -30.06 -25.68 -17.22
N ASP A 376 -31.22 -26.31 -17.41
CA ASP A 376 -32.12 -26.05 -18.55
C ASP A 376 -32.71 -24.62 -18.56
N LYS A 377 -32.60 -23.90 -17.44
CA LYS A 377 -32.99 -22.48 -17.29
C LYS A 377 -31.84 -21.55 -16.90
N CYS A 378 -30.61 -22.06 -16.89
CA CYS A 378 -29.40 -21.33 -16.48
C CYS A 378 -29.48 -20.80 -15.04
N ASP A 379 -29.93 -21.65 -14.12
CA ASP A 379 -30.20 -21.35 -12.71
C ASP A 379 -29.15 -21.91 -11.73
N LYS A 380 -28.21 -22.74 -12.20
CA LYS A 380 -27.14 -23.34 -11.36
C LYS A 380 -25.79 -22.69 -11.63
N ILE A 381 -25.06 -22.29 -10.59
CA ILE A 381 -23.73 -21.68 -10.71
C ILE A 381 -22.64 -22.77 -10.73
N ARG A 382 -21.72 -22.72 -11.69
CA ARG A 382 -20.58 -23.65 -11.85
C ARG A 382 -19.21 -22.98 -11.69
N SER A 383 -19.09 -21.73 -12.09
CA SER A 383 -17.89 -20.89 -11.93
C SER A 383 -18.31 -19.44 -11.83
N ILE A 384 -17.59 -18.63 -11.07
CA ILE A 384 -17.94 -17.23 -10.84
C ILE A 384 -16.75 -16.36 -11.22
N GLY A 385 -16.96 -15.42 -12.14
CA GLY A 385 -16.02 -14.34 -12.41
C GLY A 385 -16.32 -13.15 -11.50
N LEU A 386 -15.36 -12.78 -10.65
CA LEU A 386 -15.47 -11.63 -9.75
C LEU A 386 -14.69 -10.46 -10.35
N HIS A 387 -15.37 -9.58 -11.07
CA HIS A 387 -14.72 -8.47 -11.77
C HIS A 387 -14.80 -7.13 -11.01
N HIS A 388 -15.78 -6.96 -10.13
CA HIS A 388 -16.00 -5.73 -9.37
C HIS A 388 -15.66 -5.92 -7.88
N PRO A 389 -15.05 -4.93 -7.20
CA PRO A 389 -14.71 -5.05 -5.77
C PRO A 389 -15.90 -5.26 -4.82
N SER A 390 -17.13 -5.03 -5.28
CA SER A 390 -18.35 -5.30 -4.52
C SER A 390 -19.07 -6.58 -4.94
N ALA A 391 -18.47 -7.37 -5.84
CA ALA A 391 -19.08 -8.62 -6.31
C ALA A 391 -19.06 -9.65 -5.18
N TYR A 392 -20.19 -10.35 -5.00
CA TYR A 392 -20.29 -11.46 -4.07
C TYR A 392 -21.33 -12.46 -4.57
N VAL A 393 -21.21 -13.70 -4.11
CA VAL A 393 -22.22 -14.75 -4.28
C VAL A 393 -22.59 -15.29 -2.91
N ALA A 394 -23.89 -15.38 -2.64
CA ALA A 394 -24.42 -15.94 -1.41
C ALA A 394 -24.97 -17.35 -1.71
N LEU A 395 -24.36 -18.37 -1.12
CA LEU A 395 -24.76 -19.77 -1.26
C LEU A 395 -25.56 -20.20 -0.02
N GLU A 396 -26.66 -20.90 -0.22
CA GLU A 396 -27.45 -21.45 0.90
C GLU A 396 -26.61 -22.44 1.71
N PRO A 397 -26.73 -22.45 3.04
CA PRO A 397 -25.97 -23.36 3.89
C PRO A 397 -26.36 -24.81 3.58
N TRP A 398 -25.37 -25.65 3.28
CA TRP A 398 -25.56 -27.09 3.21
C TRP A 398 -25.56 -27.68 4.62
N ALA A 399 -26.53 -28.53 4.92
CA ALA A 399 -26.55 -29.26 6.18
C ALA A 399 -25.39 -30.27 6.20
N VAL A 400 -24.31 -29.98 6.93
CA VAL A 400 -23.20 -30.92 7.10
C VAL A 400 -22.73 -30.91 8.56
N GLU A 401 -22.60 -32.12 9.13
CA GLU A 401 -22.04 -32.36 10.47
C GLU A 401 -20.51 -32.10 10.52
N SER A 402 -19.85 -31.95 9.36
CA SER A 402 -18.44 -31.61 9.21
C SER A 402 -18.22 -30.71 7.98
N GLY A 403 -17.54 -29.57 8.14
CA GLY A 403 -17.40 -28.58 7.08
C GLY A 403 -16.16 -28.82 6.23
N ASN A 404 -16.31 -29.43 5.07
CA ASN A 404 -15.27 -29.44 4.03
C ASN A 404 -15.62 -28.41 2.94
N LEU A 405 -14.79 -27.39 2.81
CA LEU A 405 -14.89 -26.39 1.75
C LEU A 405 -13.75 -26.63 0.75
N SER A 406 -14.08 -27.13 -0.43
CA SER A 406 -13.12 -27.37 -1.51
C SER A 406 -13.47 -26.54 -2.74
N PHE A 407 -12.52 -25.76 -3.25
CA PHE A 407 -12.71 -24.91 -4.43
C PHE A 407 -11.38 -24.68 -5.16
N ALA A 408 -11.46 -24.17 -6.40
CA ALA A 408 -10.29 -23.74 -7.14
C ALA A 408 -10.38 -22.23 -7.41
N ILE A 409 -9.28 -21.50 -7.22
CA ILE A 409 -9.22 -20.07 -7.54
C ILE A 409 -8.14 -19.78 -8.56
N ARG A 410 -8.37 -18.72 -9.33
CA ARG A 410 -7.39 -18.12 -10.24
C ARG A 410 -7.41 -16.62 -10.02
N THR A 411 -6.29 -16.06 -9.59
CA THR A 411 -6.18 -14.64 -9.24
C THR A 411 -4.77 -14.13 -9.45
N SER A 412 -4.65 -12.82 -9.68
CA SER A 412 -3.38 -12.09 -9.63
C SER A 412 -3.38 -11.02 -8.53
N ASN A 413 -4.49 -10.91 -7.78
CA ASN A 413 -4.60 -9.96 -6.68
C ASN A 413 -3.86 -10.48 -5.45
N GLU A 414 -3.25 -9.55 -4.72
CA GLU A 414 -2.56 -9.84 -3.45
C GLU A 414 -3.53 -9.81 -2.26
N SER A 415 -4.67 -9.13 -2.37
CA SER A 415 -5.69 -9.05 -1.32
C SER A 415 -7.13 -9.17 -1.85
N GLY A 416 -8.05 -9.44 -0.91
CA GLY A 416 -9.49 -9.53 -1.16
C GLY A 416 -10.15 -10.69 -0.42
N LEU A 417 -11.44 -10.57 -0.13
CA LEU A 417 -12.22 -11.60 0.56
C LEU A 417 -12.55 -12.75 -0.41
N ILE A 418 -12.19 -13.98 -0.03
CA ILE A 418 -12.50 -15.18 -0.82
C ILE A 418 -13.80 -15.81 -0.32
N ALA A 419 -13.90 -16.06 0.98
CA ALA A 419 -15.06 -16.70 1.57
C ALA A 419 -15.34 -16.18 2.98
N TYR A 420 -16.60 -16.12 3.37
CA TYR A 420 -17.02 -15.77 4.72
C TYR A 420 -18.26 -16.56 5.13
N TYR A 421 -18.22 -17.14 6.34
CA TYR A 421 -19.33 -17.86 6.92
C TYR A 421 -19.43 -17.62 8.43
N GLY A 422 -20.64 -17.30 8.91
CA GLY A 422 -20.96 -17.17 10.34
C GLY A 422 -21.30 -15.76 10.85
N ASP A 423 -21.52 -15.66 12.16
CA ASP A 423 -21.80 -14.42 12.92
C ASP A 423 -21.14 -14.53 14.31
N ASP A 424 -21.73 -15.28 15.26
CA ASP A 424 -21.18 -15.45 16.60
C ASP A 424 -19.92 -16.33 16.58
N SER A 425 -19.97 -17.47 15.91
CA SER A 425 -18.78 -18.21 15.43
C SER A 425 -18.59 -17.91 13.96
N PHE A 426 -17.34 -17.79 13.50
CA PHE A 426 -17.08 -17.51 12.08
C PHE A 426 -15.81 -18.17 11.55
N ILE A 427 -15.81 -18.36 10.23
CA ILE A 427 -14.62 -18.62 9.43
C ILE A 427 -14.58 -17.61 8.28
N SER A 428 -13.44 -16.95 8.12
CA SER A 428 -13.16 -16.10 6.97
C SER A 428 -11.92 -16.58 6.24
N VAL A 429 -11.95 -16.47 4.92
CA VAL A 429 -10.87 -16.85 4.01
C VAL A 429 -10.60 -15.62 3.14
N GLU A 430 -9.39 -15.09 3.24
CA GLU A 430 -8.97 -13.84 2.60
C GLU A 430 -7.68 -14.09 1.81
N LEU A 431 -7.44 -13.32 0.75
CA LEU A 431 -6.12 -13.12 0.19
C LEU A 431 -5.37 -12.10 1.05
N TYR A 432 -4.13 -12.41 1.40
CA TYR A 432 -3.22 -11.51 2.08
C TYR A 432 -1.82 -11.69 1.52
N ASP A 433 -1.27 -10.66 0.88
CA ASP A 433 0.06 -10.71 0.24
C ASP A 433 0.19 -11.92 -0.71
N GLY A 434 -0.88 -12.17 -1.46
CA GLY A 434 -0.99 -13.29 -2.40
C GLY A 434 -1.18 -14.67 -1.76
N ARG A 435 -1.29 -14.76 -0.42
CA ARG A 435 -1.49 -16.02 0.34
C ARG A 435 -2.93 -16.16 0.79
N ILE A 436 -3.35 -17.39 1.09
CA ILE A 436 -4.63 -17.67 1.75
C ILE A 436 -4.46 -17.42 3.25
N LYS A 437 -5.20 -16.44 3.77
CA LYS A 437 -5.37 -16.20 5.20
C LYS A 437 -6.71 -16.78 5.64
N ILE A 438 -6.70 -17.60 6.68
CA ILE A 438 -7.90 -18.07 7.36
C ILE A 438 -7.97 -17.42 8.74
N ALA A 439 -9.11 -16.81 9.08
CA ALA A 439 -9.44 -16.47 10.46
C ALA A 439 -10.56 -17.39 10.94
N PHE A 440 -10.34 -18.06 12.07
CA PHE A 440 -11.24 -19.07 12.62
C PHE A 440 -11.55 -18.79 14.09
N TYR A 441 -12.84 -18.67 14.41
CA TYR A 441 -13.31 -18.24 15.71
C TYR A 441 -14.43 -19.15 16.24
N ILE A 442 -14.20 -19.75 17.42
CA ILE A 442 -15.14 -20.64 18.15
C ILE A 442 -15.25 -20.28 19.64
N GLY A 443 -15.25 -18.98 19.97
CA GLY A 443 -15.30 -18.54 21.37
C GLY A 443 -13.93 -18.22 21.98
N ASN A 444 -12.88 -18.13 21.16
CA ASN A 444 -11.52 -17.76 21.54
C ASN A 444 -11.19 -16.35 21.05
N TYR A 445 -10.80 -15.45 21.95
CA TYR A 445 -10.38 -14.12 21.54
C TYR A 445 -8.87 -13.90 21.76
N PRO A 446 -8.13 -13.31 20.79
CA PRO A 446 -8.53 -13.02 19.41
C PRO A 446 -8.74 -14.31 18.58
N ALA A 447 -9.37 -14.16 17.41
CA ALA A 447 -9.58 -15.26 16.46
C ALA A 447 -8.24 -15.85 16.00
N SER A 448 -8.22 -17.16 15.76
CA SER A 448 -6.99 -17.84 15.34
C SER A 448 -6.73 -17.54 13.86
N HIS A 449 -5.50 -17.13 13.53
CA HIS A 449 -5.09 -16.85 12.16
C HIS A 449 -4.16 -17.94 11.62
N MET A 450 -4.37 -18.34 10.38
CA MET A 450 -3.49 -19.23 9.64
C MET A 450 -3.21 -18.63 8.26
N TYR A 451 -1.96 -18.65 7.82
CA TYR A 451 -1.56 -18.17 6.50
C TYR A 451 -0.95 -19.31 5.69
N SER A 452 -1.27 -19.40 4.41
CA SER A 452 -0.69 -20.41 3.55
C SER A 452 0.80 -20.22 3.36
N TYR A 453 1.56 -21.32 3.40
CA TYR A 453 3.01 -21.30 3.18
C TYR A 453 3.41 -20.98 1.73
N VAL A 454 2.47 -21.12 0.80
CA VAL A 454 2.63 -20.74 -0.62
C VAL A 454 1.66 -19.61 -1.00
N THR A 455 2.03 -18.87 -2.04
CA THR A 455 1.20 -17.88 -2.70
C THR A 455 0.32 -18.52 -3.77
N VAL A 456 -0.82 -17.89 -4.07
CA VAL A 456 -1.83 -18.36 -5.04
C VAL A 456 -2.19 -17.28 -6.08
N ASN A 457 -1.44 -16.18 -6.13
CA ASN A 457 -1.67 -15.02 -6.99
C ASN A 457 -0.79 -14.98 -8.24
N ASP A 458 -0.34 -16.14 -8.73
CA ASP A 458 0.51 -16.26 -9.92
C ASP A 458 -0.28 -16.25 -11.25
N GLY A 459 -1.61 -16.12 -11.18
CA GLY A 459 -2.51 -16.18 -12.33
C GLY A 459 -2.81 -17.60 -12.83
N LEU A 460 -2.35 -18.65 -12.14
CA LEU A 460 -2.71 -20.05 -12.38
C LEU A 460 -3.87 -20.46 -11.46
N ALA A 461 -4.46 -21.62 -11.76
CA ALA A 461 -5.53 -22.18 -10.95
C ALA A 461 -4.95 -23.04 -9.83
N HIS A 462 -5.27 -22.70 -8.58
CA HIS A 462 -4.87 -23.43 -7.38
C HIS A 462 -6.08 -24.11 -6.73
N ARG A 463 -5.94 -25.37 -6.33
CA ARG A 463 -6.95 -26.13 -5.58
C ARG A 463 -6.77 -25.89 -4.09
N ILE A 464 -7.82 -25.40 -3.43
CA ILE A 464 -7.84 -25.09 -2.00
C ILE A 464 -8.84 -26.02 -1.31
N GLU A 465 -8.38 -26.67 -0.25
CA GLU A 465 -9.19 -27.55 0.58
C GLU A 465 -9.09 -27.11 2.05
N ILE A 466 -10.23 -26.74 2.63
CA ILE A 466 -10.36 -26.29 4.01
C ILE A 466 -11.24 -27.29 4.75
N LEU A 467 -10.69 -27.92 5.77
CA LEU A 467 -11.37 -28.94 6.56
C LEU A 467 -11.54 -28.46 7.99
N VAL A 468 -12.79 -28.35 8.44
CA VAL A 468 -13.14 -28.01 9.83
C VAL A 468 -13.70 -29.25 10.52
N GLN A 469 -13.01 -29.69 11.59
CA GLN A 469 -13.37 -30.84 12.42
C GLN A 469 -13.30 -30.44 13.90
N GLY A 470 -14.46 -30.27 14.53
CA GLY A 470 -14.55 -29.82 15.93
C GLY A 470 -13.92 -28.43 16.11
N LYS A 471 -12.80 -28.38 16.85
CA LYS A 471 -12.00 -27.16 17.10
C LYS A 471 -10.82 -26.97 16.14
N LYS A 472 -10.59 -27.92 15.23
CA LYS A 472 -9.45 -27.91 14.32
C LYS A 472 -9.85 -27.44 12.94
N CYS A 473 -9.11 -26.48 12.39
CA CYS A 473 -9.23 -26.02 11.02
C CYS A 473 -7.93 -26.34 10.28
N SER A 474 -8.03 -27.07 9.17
CA SER A 474 -6.87 -27.46 8.34
C SER A 474 -6.99 -26.91 6.92
N LEU A 475 -5.85 -26.56 6.32
CA LEU A 475 -5.72 -26.01 4.97
C LEU A 475 -4.72 -26.83 4.17
N SER A 476 -5.11 -27.21 2.95
CA SER A 476 -4.26 -27.79 1.92
C SER A 476 -4.41 -27.00 0.62
N ILE A 477 -3.29 -26.76 -0.06
CA ILE A 477 -3.24 -26.10 -1.37
C ILE A 477 -2.47 -27.01 -2.32
N ASP A 478 -3.06 -27.37 -3.46
CA ASP A 478 -2.45 -28.22 -4.49
C ASP A 478 -1.83 -29.53 -3.97
N ASN A 479 -2.46 -30.13 -2.95
CA ASN A 479 -1.97 -31.33 -2.25
C ASN A 479 -0.59 -31.16 -1.57
N GLN A 480 -0.21 -29.93 -1.23
CA GLN A 480 0.99 -29.64 -0.45
C GLN A 480 0.79 -29.94 1.04
N THR A 481 1.78 -29.58 1.86
CA THR A 481 1.78 -29.83 3.31
C THR A 481 0.53 -29.29 3.98
N LEU A 482 -0.21 -30.19 4.66
CA LEU A 482 -1.39 -29.83 5.44
C LEU A 482 -0.99 -28.91 6.59
N GLN A 483 -1.55 -27.70 6.61
CA GLN A 483 -1.43 -26.77 7.71
C GLN A 483 -2.67 -26.89 8.59
N SER A 484 -2.51 -26.76 9.91
CA SER A 484 -3.67 -26.78 10.80
C SER A 484 -3.49 -25.88 12.00
N ILE A 485 -4.59 -25.27 12.42
CA ILE A 485 -4.72 -24.58 13.69
C ILE A 485 -5.74 -25.34 14.53
N GLU A 486 -5.44 -25.48 15.82
CA GLU A 486 -6.35 -25.99 16.83
C GLU A 486 -6.69 -24.84 17.77
N ASN A 487 -7.88 -24.90 18.37
CA ASN A 487 -8.47 -23.75 18.99
C ASN A 487 -9.06 -24.09 20.36
N ASP A 488 -8.47 -23.58 21.43
CA ASP A 488 -8.99 -23.69 22.80
C ASP A 488 -10.18 -22.75 23.11
N GLY A 489 -11.11 -22.61 22.17
CA GLY A 489 -12.34 -21.84 22.36
C GLY A 489 -13.27 -22.47 23.40
N LYS A 490 -14.18 -21.64 23.94
CA LYS A 490 -15.22 -22.08 24.88
C LYS A 490 -16.19 -23.12 24.29
N LEU A 491 -16.31 -23.18 22.96
CA LEU A 491 -17.18 -24.13 22.26
C LEU A 491 -16.39 -25.39 21.92
N GLU A 492 -17.03 -26.56 22.11
CA GLU A 492 -16.44 -27.86 21.78
C GLU A 492 -16.36 -28.12 20.27
N ASN A 493 -17.28 -27.55 19.49
CA ASN A 493 -17.36 -27.69 18.04
C ASN A 493 -17.72 -26.35 17.38
N PHE A 494 -17.23 -26.11 16.15
CA PHE A 494 -17.77 -25.09 15.27
C PHE A 494 -19.18 -25.49 14.82
N SER A 495 -20.23 -24.91 15.43
CA SER A 495 -21.62 -25.13 15.00
C SER A 495 -21.97 -24.26 13.80
N ILE A 496 -22.58 -24.90 12.80
CA ILE A 496 -23.04 -24.35 11.51
C ILE A 496 -24.56 -24.11 11.57
N ASP A 497 -25.20 -24.19 12.76
CA ASP A 497 -26.67 -24.13 12.92
C ASP A 497 -27.29 -22.76 12.56
N THR A 498 -26.47 -21.80 12.14
CA THR A 498 -26.95 -20.53 11.61
C THR A 498 -27.57 -20.77 10.23
N LYS A 499 -28.84 -20.37 10.02
CA LYS A 499 -29.52 -20.38 8.69
C LYS A 499 -28.92 -19.34 7.71
N GLN A 500 -27.62 -19.07 7.79
CA GLN A 500 -26.95 -17.99 7.09
C GLN A 500 -26.24 -18.49 5.84
N TYR A 501 -26.13 -17.61 4.84
CA TYR A 501 -25.44 -17.89 3.59
C TYR A 501 -23.93 -17.96 3.76
N LEU A 502 -23.28 -18.86 3.01
CA LEU A 502 -21.85 -18.80 2.73
C LEU A 502 -21.61 -17.76 1.64
N TYR A 503 -20.84 -16.73 1.95
CA TYR A 503 -20.51 -15.70 0.97
C TYR A 503 -19.18 -16.02 0.30
N ILE A 504 -19.13 -15.93 -1.02
CA ILE A 504 -17.93 -16.08 -1.84
C ILE A 504 -17.66 -14.76 -2.55
N GLY A 505 -16.39 -14.35 -2.55
CA GLY A 505 -15.92 -13.17 -3.25
C GLY A 505 -16.17 -11.87 -2.52
N GLY A 506 -17.13 -11.70 -1.64
CA GLY A 506 -17.40 -10.39 -1.03
C GLY A 506 -18.57 -10.44 -0.06
N LEU A 507 -18.99 -9.28 0.44
CA LEU A 507 -20.15 -9.19 1.34
C LEU A 507 -21.11 -8.07 0.93
N PRO A 508 -22.42 -8.23 1.19
CA PRO A 508 -23.38 -7.12 1.17
C PRO A 508 -22.91 -5.96 2.05
N ALA A 509 -23.21 -4.72 1.67
CA ALA A 509 -22.65 -3.51 2.31
C ALA A 509 -22.97 -3.39 3.82
N ASP A 510 -24.21 -3.71 4.20
CA ASP A 510 -24.68 -3.73 5.59
C ASP A 510 -23.92 -4.78 6.42
N ARG A 511 -23.71 -5.96 5.83
CA ARG A 511 -22.99 -7.05 6.48
C ARG A 511 -21.50 -6.77 6.58
N ALA A 512 -20.90 -6.26 5.50
CA ALA A 512 -19.51 -5.84 5.42
C ALA A 512 -19.13 -4.86 6.54
N ALA A 513 -19.98 -3.84 6.78
CA ALA A 513 -19.77 -2.88 7.86
C ALA A 513 -19.75 -3.56 9.24
N ARG A 514 -20.69 -4.45 9.51
CA ARG A 514 -20.78 -5.19 10.77
C ARG A 514 -19.56 -6.08 11.00
N VAL A 515 -19.26 -6.97 10.06
CA VAL A 515 -18.17 -7.95 10.24
C VAL A 515 -16.80 -7.29 10.32
N LYS A 516 -16.62 -6.13 9.65
CA LYS A 516 -15.40 -5.34 9.75
C LYS A 516 -15.28 -4.66 11.11
N SER A 517 -16.38 -4.15 11.66
CA SER A 517 -16.40 -3.57 13.02
C SER A 517 -16.10 -4.59 14.12
N MET A 518 -16.41 -5.86 13.87
CA MET A 518 -16.14 -7.00 14.76
C MET A 518 -14.79 -7.69 14.49
N PHE A 519 -13.99 -7.18 13.54
CA PHE A 519 -12.69 -7.75 13.15
C PHE A 519 -12.73 -9.18 12.61
N HIS A 520 -13.85 -9.63 12.02
CA HIS A 520 -13.91 -10.97 11.41
C HIS A 520 -13.12 -11.05 10.09
N VAL A 521 -13.00 -9.91 9.42
CA VAL A 521 -12.27 -9.74 8.16
C VAL A 521 -11.45 -8.46 8.22
N LYS A 522 -10.29 -8.45 7.56
CA LYS A 522 -9.50 -7.22 7.38
C LYS A 522 -10.13 -6.36 6.29
N GLU A 523 -10.54 -7.00 5.20
CA GLU A 523 -11.12 -6.36 4.02
C GLU A 523 -12.42 -7.06 3.63
N SER A 524 -13.43 -6.27 3.26
CA SER A 524 -14.74 -6.78 2.86
C SER A 524 -14.98 -6.73 1.35
N HIS A 525 -13.96 -6.31 0.58
CA HIS A 525 -14.03 -6.19 -0.87
C HIS A 525 -13.57 -7.46 -1.56
N SER A 526 -14.01 -7.62 -2.80
CA SER A 526 -13.74 -8.78 -3.62
C SER A 526 -12.36 -8.85 -4.21
N PHE A 527 -11.81 -10.06 -4.22
CA PHE A 527 -10.66 -10.34 -5.07
C PHE A 527 -11.09 -10.38 -6.54
N LYS A 528 -10.19 -9.98 -7.44
CA LYS A 528 -10.44 -10.08 -8.88
C LYS A 528 -10.13 -11.49 -9.35
N GLY A 529 -11.15 -12.24 -9.76
CA GLY A 529 -11.00 -13.52 -10.44
C GLY A 529 -10.63 -13.29 -11.91
N ASN A 530 -9.63 -14.01 -12.42
CA ASN A 530 -9.17 -13.95 -13.82
C ASN A 530 -9.75 -15.05 -14.69
#